data_AF-A0A7Y9UJG0-F1
#
_entry.id   AF-A0A7Y9UJG0-F1
#
_cell.length_a   1.000
_cell.length_b   1.000
_cell.length_c   1.000
_cell.angle_alpha   90.00
_cell.angle_beta   90.00
_cell.angle_gamma   90.00
#
_symmetry.space_group_name_H-M   'P 1'
#
loop_
_entity.id
_entity.type
_entity.pdbx_description
1 polymer ?
#
loop_
_entity_poly.entity_id
_entity_poly.type
_entity_poly.pdbx_seq_one_letter_code
_entity_poly.pdbx_strand_id
1 'polypeptide(L)'
;MHIAPPPTPDRASPLSHPPLLAAAAVLLAGGALLHGSARDTALFHLLNALGTVWPALWAMLSVAGLGLSAFIVLAALHRGAGVRSMRPVAALLWCFPVGGVLTHVLKRLIAHPRPAAALGVDQIVVIGEPLMRGAMPSGHAITTLAVFGLCLLAWRTTWLQRAGLLALAVLVLLSRAAVGAHWPADLCVGAGLGLVTAAIGWQLSGRGRLTDWLCSRQGQQVLAAAQIGCGIVMAVLHSGYGLALPLQWALGVWSVAAGLHRLGRSGALATAQPARQAPLGIGSEPG
;
A
#
# COMPACT_ATOMS: atom_id res chain seq x y z
N MET A 1 -43.42 -10.74 -7.24
CA MET A 1 -42.44 -10.85 -6.13
C MET A 1 -41.35 -9.81 -6.38
N HIS A 2 -41.48 -8.61 -5.80
CA HIS A 2 -40.48 -7.55 -5.93
C HIS A 2 -39.25 -7.93 -5.10
N ILE A 3 -38.18 -8.33 -5.77
CA ILE A 3 -36.88 -8.54 -5.12
C ILE A 3 -36.35 -7.14 -4.77
N ALA A 4 -36.31 -6.83 -3.48
CA ALA A 4 -35.70 -5.58 -3.00
C ALA A 4 -34.24 -5.53 -3.48
N PRO A 5 -33.75 -4.38 -3.99
CA PRO A 5 -32.36 -4.24 -4.36
C PRO A 5 -31.45 -4.53 -3.15
N PRO A 6 -30.28 -5.14 -3.36
CA PRO A 6 -29.35 -5.38 -2.26
C PRO A 6 -29.01 -4.08 -1.54
N PRO A 7 -28.85 -4.09 -0.21
CA PRO A 7 -28.55 -2.88 0.54
C PRO A 7 -27.29 -2.23 -0.03
N THR A 8 -27.40 -0.95 -0.38
CA THR A 8 -26.25 -0.16 -0.81
C THR A 8 -25.20 -0.21 0.29
N PRO A 9 -23.92 -0.53 -0.02
CA PRO A 9 -22.86 -0.52 1.00
C PRO A 9 -22.86 0.84 1.67
N ASP A 10 -22.87 0.80 2.99
CA ASP A 10 -23.01 1.94 3.89
C ASP A 10 -22.18 3.15 3.38
N ARG A 11 -22.88 4.26 3.11
CA ARG A 11 -22.31 5.52 2.59
C ARG A 11 -21.65 6.35 3.69
N ALA A 12 -21.41 5.77 4.87
CA ALA A 12 -20.66 6.46 5.91
C ALA A 12 -19.31 6.94 5.36
N SER A 13 -19.05 8.24 5.52
CA SER A 13 -17.82 8.84 5.02
C SER A 13 -16.62 8.22 5.77
N PRO A 14 -15.49 7.93 5.11
CA PRO A 14 -14.33 7.42 5.83
C PRO A 14 -13.76 8.44 6.82
N LEU A 15 -14.00 9.72 6.55
CA LEU A 15 -13.73 10.85 7.45
C LEU A 15 -14.62 10.84 8.71
N SER A 16 -15.68 10.02 8.74
CA SER A 16 -16.49 9.74 9.93
C SER A 16 -16.14 8.41 10.58
N HIS A 17 -14.91 7.88 10.38
CA HIS A 17 -14.33 6.84 11.24
C HIS A 17 -13.48 7.49 12.34
N PRO A 18 -14.09 7.92 13.47
CA PRO A 18 -13.38 8.58 14.56
C PRO A 18 -12.17 7.81 15.09
N PRO A 19 -12.17 6.46 15.24
CA PRO A 19 -10.99 5.80 15.81
C PRO A 19 -9.77 5.86 14.89
N LEU A 20 -9.96 5.83 13.57
CA LEU A 20 -8.84 5.86 12.62
C LEU A 20 -8.19 7.24 12.56
N LEU A 21 -9.00 8.31 12.53
CA LEU A 21 -8.49 9.68 12.55
C LEU A 21 -7.92 10.07 13.92
N ALA A 22 -8.51 9.60 15.03
CA ALA A 22 -7.95 9.79 16.36
C ALA A 22 -6.58 9.11 16.50
N ALA A 23 -6.45 7.87 16.03
CA ALA A 23 -5.16 7.18 15.99
C ALA A 23 -4.13 7.93 15.14
N ALA A 24 -4.55 8.46 13.98
CA ALA A 24 -3.69 9.29 13.14
C ALA A 24 -3.22 10.56 13.88
N ALA A 25 -4.13 11.28 14.55
CA ALA A 25 -3.80 12.47 15.32
C ALA A 25 -2.83 12.18 16.47
N VAL A 26 -3.05 11.08 17.20
CA VAL A 26 -2.14 10.64 18.28
C VAL A 26 -0.75 10.32 17.74
N LEU A 27 -0.65 9.62 16.61
CA LEU A 27 0.64 9.30 15.99
C LEU A 27 1.38 10.54 15.49
N LEU A 28 0.65 11.50 14.89
CA LEU A 28 1.21 12.77 14.43
C LEU A 28 1.71 13.61 15.62
N ALA A 29 0.91 13.73 16.68
CA ALA A 29 1.28 14.46 17.89
C ALA A 29 2.48 13.80 18.60
N GLY A 30 2.46 12.47 18.76
CA GLY A 30 3.56 11.72 19.35
C GLY A 30 4.85 11.86 18.54
N GLY A 31 4.77 11.78 17.21
CA GLY A 31 5.93 12.01 16.33
C GLY A 31 6.46 13.43 16.43
N ALA A 32 5.60 14.44 16.48
CA ALA A 32 5.99 15.84 16.67
C ALA A 32 6.66 16.09 18.03
N LEU A 33 6.17 15.45 19.09
CA LEU A 33 6.74 15.54 20.44
C LEU A 33 8.09 14.81 20.57
N LEU A 34 8.29 13.73 19.82
CA LEU A 34 9.56 13.00 19.81
C LEU A 34 10.62 13.72 18.96
N HIS A 35 10.20 14.36 17.86
CA HIS A 35 11.10 14.93 16.87
C HIS A 35 12.22 15.79 17.47
N GLY A 36 13.48 15.40 17.21
CA GLY A 36 14.67 16.12 17.67
C GLY A 36 14.97 16.02 19.17
N SER A 37 14.19 15.23 19.92
CA SER A 37 14.40 15.02 21.36
C SER A 37 15.45 13.94 21.65
N ALA A 38 16.08 14.01 22.83
CA ALA A 38 16.98 12.95 23.29
C ALA A 38 16.30 11.56 23.39
N ARG A 39 14.98 11.53 23.59
CA ARG A 39 14.20 10.28 23.63
C ARG A 39 14.13 9.63 22.25
N ASP A 40 14.03 10.41 21.18
CA ASP A 40 14.01 9.91 19.81
C ASP A 40 15.36 9.26 19.45
N THR A 41 16.47 9.88 19.85
CA THR A 41 17.81 9.31 19.70
C THR A 41 18.00 8.04 20.53
N ALA A 42 17.58 8.04 21.81
CA ALA A 42 17.69 6.86 22.67
C ALA A 42 16.86 5.67 22.15
N LEU A 43 15.61 5.93 21.74
CA LEU A 43 14.75 4.93 21.13
C LEU A 43 15.33 4.43 19.81
N PHE A 44 15.91 5.32 18.99
CA PHE A 44 16.58 4.93 17.76
C PHE A 44 17.71 3.91 18.04
N HIS A 45 18.61 4.19 18.99
CA HIS A 45 19.69 3.25 19.30
C HIS A 45 19.18 1.87 19.77
N LEU A 46 18.14 1.85 20.61
CA LEU A 46 17.50 0.61 21.05
C LEU A 46 16.95 -0.20 19.87
N LEU A 47 16.23 0.45 18.96
CA LEU A 47 15.61 -0.22 17.81
C LEU A 47 16.65 -0.58 16.74
N ASN A 48 17.68 0.24 16.55
CA ASN A 48 18.74 0.01 15.59
C ASN A 48 19.61 -1.20 15.99
N ALA A 49 19.81 -1.43 17.29
CA ALA A 49 20.50 -2.61 17.80
C ALA A 49 19.82 -3.92 17.34
N LEU A 50 18.50 -3.93 17.11
CA LEU A 50 17.81 -5.10 16.56
C LEU A 50 18.37 -5.53 15.20
N GLY A 51 18.92 -4.60 14.41
CA GLY A 51 19.55 -4.89 13.11
C GLY A 51 20.74 -5.84 13.19
N THR A 52 21.38 -5.95 14.37
CA THR A 52 22.44 -6.94 14.61
C THR A 52 21.92 -8.38 14.63
N VAL A 53 20.62 -8.56 14.91
CA VAL A 53 19.96 -9.86 14.99
C VAL A 53 19.07 -10.04 13.77
N TRP A 54 19.33 -11.10 12.99
CA TRP A 54 18.58 -11.45 11.79
C TRP A 54 18.48 -10.30 10.74
N PRO A 55 19.62 -9.77 10.26
CA PRO A 55 19.64 -8.65 9.31
C PRO A 55 18.83 -8.90 8.02
N ALA A 56 18.77 -10.17 7.58
CA ALA A 56 17.95 -10.55 6.43
C ALA A 56 16.44 -10.37 6.67
N LEU A 57 15.95 -10.64 7.89
CA LEU A 57 14.55 -10.41 8.24
C LEU A 57 14.19 -8.93 8.15
N TRP A 58 15.03 -8.04 8.70
CA TRP A 58 14.79 -6.60 8.66
C TRP A 58 14.87 -6.04 7.24
N ALA A 59 15.79 -6.56 6.41
CA ALA A 59 15.87 -6.25 5.00
C ALA A 59 14.59 -6.68 4.24
N MET A 60 14.10 -7.89 4.49
CA MET A 60 12.86 -8.40 3.90
C MET A 60 11.63 -7.60 4.35
N LEU A 61 11.49 -7.31 5.65
CA LEU A 61 10.41 -6.47 6.16
C LEU A 61 10.45 -5.05 5.57
N SER A 62 11.65 -4.52 5.34
CA SER A 62 11.84 -3.27 4.61
C SER A 62 11.30 -3.34 3.19
N VAL A 63 11.65 -4.38 2.41
CA VAL A 63 11.09 -4.61 1.08
C VAL A 63 9.56 -4.77 1.11
N ALA A 64 9.01 -5.44 2.13
CA ALA A 64 7.56 -5.59 2.29
C ALA A 64 6.84 -4.23 2.46
N GLY A 65 7.52 -3.23 3.01
CA GLY A 65 6.99 -1.86 3.18
C GLY A 65 7.06 -0.95 1.95
N LEU A 66 7.58 -1.43 0.81
CA LEU A 66 7.63 -0.65 -0.43
C LEU A 66 6.22 -0.45 -1.02
N GLY A 67 6.00 0.72 -1.65
CA GLY A 67 4.76 0.99 -2.41
C GLY A 67 4.49 -0.04 -3.51
N LEU A 68 5.55 -0.53 -4.16
CA LEU A 68 5.46 -1.60 -5.16
C LEU A 68 4.96 -2.91 -4.54
N SER A 69 5.49 -3.30 -3.37
CA SER A 69 5.05 -4.48 -2.62
C SER A 69 3.59 -4.37 -2.19
N ALA A 70 3.18 -3.19 -1.70
CA ALA A 70 1.78 -2.91 -1.35
C ALA A 70 0.83 -3.10 -2.54
N PHE A 71 1.19 -2.57 -3.73
CA PHE A 71 0.42 -2.77 -4.95
C PHE A 71 0.34 -4.25 -5.35
N ILE A 72 1.48 -4.93 -5.40
CA ILE A 72 1.56 -6.35 -5.77
C ILE A 72 0.63 -7.19 -4.89
N VAL A 73 0.78 -7.07 -3.56
CA VAL A 73 0.00 -7.86 -2.60
C VAL A 73 -1.48 -7.55 -2.71
N LEU A 74 -1.87 -6.27 -2.67
CA LEU A 74 -3.28 -5.90 -2.66
C LEU A 74 -3.97 -6.24 -3.99
N ALA A 75 -3.31 -6.03 -5.13
CA ALA A 75 -3.86 -6.41 -6.43
C ALA A 75 -3.94 -7.95 -6.58
N ALA A 76 -2.97 -8.71 -6.09
CA ALA A 76 -2.97 -10.18 -6.20
C ALA A 76 -4.04 -10.85 -5.33
N LEU A 77 -4.36 -10.27 -4.17
CA LEU A 77 -5.44 -10.75 -3.28
C LEU A 77 -6.84 -10.47 -3.87
N HIS A 78 -6.99 -9.41 -4.66
CA HIS A 78 -8.27 -9.00 -5.25
C HIS A 78 -8.42 -9.49 -6.69
N ARG A 79 -8.84 -10.75 -6.85
CA ARG A 79 -8.91 -11.43 -8.16
C ARG A 79 -10.22 -11.23 -8.93
N GLY A 80 -11.26 -10.70 -8.28
CA GLY A 80 -12.57 -10.50 -8.90
C GLY A 80 -12.70 -9.16 -9.61
N ALA A 81 -13.52 -9.08 -10.65
CA ALA A 81 -13.84 -7.81 -11.32
C ALA A 81 -14.97 -7.02 -10.65
N GLY A 82 -15.54 -7.51 -9.53
CA GLY A 82 -16.62 -6.83 -8.83
C GLY A 82 -16.16 -5.61 -8.02
N VAL A 83 -17.06 -4.64 -7.82
CA VAL A 83 -16.80 -3.37 -7.10
C VAL A 83 -16.20 -3.60 -5.71
N ARG A 84 -16.72 -4.58 -4.95
CA ARG A 84 -16.19 -4.93 -3.62
C ARG A 84 -14.73 -5.38 -3.66
N SER A 85 -14.31 -6.03 -4.75
CA SER A 85 -12.94 -6.49 -4.94
C SER A 85 -12.03 -5.37 -5.45
N MET A 86 -12.53 -4.49 -6.31
CA MET A 86 -11.71 -3.43 -6.93
C MET A 86 -11.61 -2.14 -6.12
N ARG A 87 -12.57 -1.85 -5.23
CA ARG A 87 -12.56 -0.63 -4.43
C ARG A 87 -11.30 -0.49 -3.56
N PRO A 88 -10.79 -1.53 -2.87
CA PRO A 88 -9.52 -1.44 -2.12
C PRO A 88 -8.32 -1.18 -3.03
N VAL A 89 -8.27 -1.81 -4.22
CA VAL A 89 -7.22 -1.58 -5.21
C VAL A 89 -7.27 -0.13 -5.72
N ALA A 90 -8.45 0.36 -6.07
CA ALA A 90 -8.66 1.76 -6.47
C ALA A 90 -8.26 2.73 -5.36
N ALA A 91 -8.59 2.42 -4.11
CA ALA A 91 -8.21 3.24 -2.96
C ALA A 91 -6.69 3.31 -2.79
N LEU A 92 -5.99 2.18 -2.94
CA LEU A 92 -4.52 2.16 -2.91
C LEU A 92 -3.92 2.97 -4.07
N LEU A 93 -4.48 2.88 -5.28
CA LEU A 93 -4.04 3.69 -6.41
C LEU A 93 -4.18 5.20 -6.14
N TRP A 94 -5.23 5.63 -5.43
CA TRP A 94 -5.36 7.01 -4.94
C TRP A 94 -4.39 7.35 -3.80
N CYS A 95 -3.98 6.38 -2.99
CA CYS A 95 -2.99 6.59 -1.94
C CYS A 95 -1.61 6.93 -2.50
N PHE A 96 -1.23 6.46 -3.69
CA PHE A 96 0.08 6.77 -4.28
C PHE A 96 0.31 8.27 -4.56
N PRO A 97 -0.56 8.99 -5.30
CA PRO A 97 -0.37 10.43 -5.49
C PRO A 97 -0.52 11.21 -4.18
N VAL A 98 -1.50 10.86 -3.33
CA VAL A 98 -1.71 11.57 -2.05
C VAL A 98 -0.51 11.40 -1.11
N GLY A 99 -0.11 10.16 -0.85
CA GLY A 99 1.04 9.85 0.00
C GLY A 99 2.36 10.32 -0.61
N GLY A 100 2.49 10.28 -1.94
CA GLY A 100 3.65 10.80 -2.66
C GLY A 100 3.81 12.31 -2.48
N VAL A 101 2.74 13.09 -2.69
CA VAL A 101 2.74 14.54 -2.47
C VAL A 101 3.08 14.85 -1.01
N LEU A 102 2.40 14.21 -0.05
CA LEU A 102 2.68 14.41 1.38
C LEU A 102 4.15 14.12 1.72
N THR A 103 4.69 13.00 1.23
CA THR A 103 6.07 12.60 1.50
C THR A 103 7.06 13.60 0.91
N HIS A 104 6.91 13.95 -0.37
CA HIS A 104 7.90 14.78 -1.07
C HIS A 104 7.86 16.24 -0.63
N VAL A 105 6.67 16.79 -0.38
CA VAL A 105 6.53 18.17 0.12
C VAL A 105 7.09 18.27 1.52
N LEU A 106 6.67 17.41 2.45
CA LEU A 106 7.13 17.48 3.85
C LEU A 106 8.63 17.21 3.98
N LYS A 107 9.20 16.30 3.18
CA LYS A 107 10.67 16.08 3.18
C LYS A 107 11.46 17.32 2.80
N ARG A 108 10.93 18.15 1.88
CA ARG A 108 11.57 19.41 1.47
C ARG A 108 11.41 20.49 2.54
N LEU A 109 10.24 20.55 3.19
CA LEU A 109 9.96 21.56 4.21
C LEU A 109 10.70 21.30 5.53
N ILE A 110 10.78 20.04 5.98
CA ILE A 110 11.39 19.68 7.27
C ILE A 110 12.91 19.51 7.14
N ALA A 111 13.39 19.02 5.99
CA ALA A 111 14.81 18.80 5.71
C ALA A 111 15.57 17.98 6.79
N HIS A 112 14.88 17.08 7.50
CA HIS A 112 15.46 16.33 8.61
C HIS A 112 16.58 15.36 8.15
N PRO A 113 17.76 15.38 8.79
CA PRO A 113 18.85 14.46 8.47
C PRO A 113 18.49 13.02 8.86
N ARG A 114 19.04 12.06 8.13
CA ARG A 114 18.90 10.63 8.44
C ARG A 114 19.79 10.25 9.63
N PRO A 115 19.51 9.15 10.34
CA PRO A 115 20.36 8.69 11.44
C PRO A 115 21.82 8.55 11.04
N ALA A 116 22.10 7.93 9.89
CA ALA A 116 23.45 7.78 9.36
C ALA A 116 24.18 9.13 9.11
N ALA A 117 23.45 10.17 8.73
CA ALA A 117 24.03 11.49 8.49
C ALA A 117 24.24 12.30 9.77
N ALA A 118 23.38 12.13 10.78
CA ALA A 118 23.49 12.86 12.04
C ALA A 118 24.45 12.20 13.04
N LEU A 119 24.44 10.87 13.09
CA LEU A 119 25.23 10.07 14.04
C LEU A 119 26.51 9.51 13.39
N GLY A 120 26.60 9.47 12.06
CA GLY A 120 27.70 8.82 11.35
C GLY A 120 27.43 7.34 11.09
N VAL A 121 27.83 6.87 9.91
CA VAL A 121 27.57 5.50 9.43
C VAL A 121 28.21 4.46 10.35
N ASP A 122 29.39 4.75 10.87
CA ASP A 122 30.17 3.81 11.70
C ASP A 122 29.64 3.69 13.15
N GLN A 123 28.72 4.56 13.56
CA GLN A 123 28.16 4.58 14.91
C GLN A 123 26.81 3.85 15.02
N ILE A 124 26.29 3.32 13.90
CA ILE A 124 24.98 2.69 13.83
C ILE A 124 25.04 1.42 12.99
N VAL A 125 24.03 0.56 13.15
CA VAL A 125 23.81 -0.57 12.25
C VAL A 125 23.16 -0.05 10.97
N VAL A 126 23.82 -0.25 9.84
CA VAL A 126 23.28 -0.01 8.51
C VAL A 126 23.14 -1.35 7.79
N ILE A 127 21.91 -1.67 7.38
CA ILE A 127 21.64 -2.83 6.53
C ILE A 127 21.28 -2.30 5.14
N GLY A 128 22.05 -2.68 4.14
CA GLY A 128 21.90 -2.18 2.78
C GLY A 128 22.61 -0.85 2.55
N GLU A 129 22.17 -0.10 1.53
CA GLU A 129 22.79 1.17 1.18
C GLU A 129 22.44 2.29 2.18
N PRO A 130 23.43 3.08 2.66
CA PRO A 130 23.18 4.14 3.62
C PRO A 130 22.36 5.28 3.03
N LEU A 131 21.32 5.70 3.74
CA LEU A 131 20.48 6.83 3.36
C LEU A 131 20.88 8.07 4.16
N MET A 132 21.17 9.18 3.48
CA MET A 132 21.74 10.38 4.12
C MET A 132 20.77 11.55 4.29
N ARG A 133 19.75 11.69 3.42
CA ARG A 133 18.88 12.88 3.38
C ARG A 133 17.38 12.55 3.44
N GLY A 134 16.58 13.55 3.83
CA GLY A 134 15.11 13.52 3.77
C GLY A 134 14.51 12.39 4.59
N ALA A 135 14.72 12.43 5.90
CA ALA A 135 14.26 11.41 6.84
C ALA A 135 12.75 11.50 7.10
N MET A 136 12.25 12.67 7.50
CA MET A 136 10.86 12.84 7.89
C MET A 136 9.99 13.32 6.71
N PRO A 137 8.79 12.73 6.48
CA PRO A 137 8.26 11.49 7.06
C PRO A 137 8.77 10.21 6.37
N SER A 138 8.63 9.07 7.05
CA SER A 138 8.92 7.76 6.47
C SER A 138 7.86 7.32 5.45
N GLY A 139 8.28 7.19 4.18
CA GLY A 139 7.40 6.71 3.10
C GLY A 139 6.97 5.23 3.26
N HIS A 140 7.82 4.40 3.87
CA HIS A 140 7.45 3.03 4.23
C HIS A 140 6.35 3.05 5.29
N ALA A 141 6.48 3.89 6.32
CA ALA A 141 5.45 4.01 7.34
C ALA A 141 4.12 4.52 6.77
N ILE A 142 4.16 5.51 5.87
CA ILE A 142 2.96 5.99 5.15
C ILE A 142 2.31 4.84 4.38
N THR A 143 3.08 4.09 3.60
CA THR A 143 2.57 2.99 2.77
C THR A 143 1.97 1.88 3.63
N THR A 144 2.69 1.43 4.66
CA THR A 144 2.27 0.36 5.54
C THR A 144 0.99 0.70 6.29
N LEU A 145 0.90 1.90 6.86
CA LEU A 145 -0.32 2.32 7.58
C LEU A 145 -1.46 2.71 6.64
N ALA A 146 -1.16 3.15 5.41
CA ALA A 146 -2.19 3.30 4.40
C ALA A 146 -2.83 1.94 4.07
N VAL A 147 -2.02 0.92 3.79
CA VAL A 147 -2.53 -0.44 3.55
C VAL A 147 -3.29 -0.96 4.76
N PHE A 148 -2.74 -0.86 5.96
CA PHE A 148 -3.43 -1.27 7.20
C PHE A 148 -4.80 -0.59 7.34
N GLY A 149 -4.86 0.73 7.17
CA GLY A 149 -6.11 1.49 7.22
C GLY A 149 -7.10 1.02 6.16
N LEU A 150 -6.66 0.79 4.92
CA LEU A 150 -7.50 0.26 3.86
C LEU A 150 -8.02 -1.15 4.19
N CYS A 151 -7.22 -2.01 4.81
CA CYS A 151 -7.65 -3.33 5.26
C CYS A 151 -8.82 -3.24 6.27
N LEU A 152 -8.70 -2.32 7.23
CA LEU A 152 -9.75 -2.09 8.23
C LEU A 152 -11.05 -1.53 7.62
N LEU A 153 -10.92 -0.69 6.60
CA LEU A 153 -12.05 -0.07 5.90
C LEU A 153 -12.73 -1.03 4.91
N ALA A 154 -11.95 -1.90 4.27
CA ALA A 154 -12.43 -2.82 3.24
C ALA A 154 -13.10 -4.07 3.80
N TRP A 155 -12.66 -4.54 4.97
CA TRP A 155 -13.06 -5.85 5.50
C TRP A 155 -13.59 -5.78 6.94
N ARG A 156 -14.61 -6.60 7.20
CA ARG A 156 -15.03 -6.89 8.57
C ARG A 156 -14.00 -7.82 9.20
N THR A 157 -13.09 -7.23 9.96
CA THR A 157 -11.99 -7.95 10.63
C THR A 157 -12.35 -8.30 12.08
N THR A 158 -12.01 -9.52 12.50
CA THR A 158 -12.06 -9.93 13.92
C THR A 158 -10.94 -9.25 14.72
N TRP A 159 -11.04 -9.25 16.04
CA TRP A 159 -10.00 -8.65 16.90
C TRP A 159 -8.62 -9.27 16.65
N LEU A 160 -8.54 -10.60 16.48
CA LEU A 160 -7.29 -11.31 16.24
C LEU A 160 -6.68 -10.96 14.87
N GLN A 161 -7.51 -10.81 13.84
CA GLN A 161 -7.06 -10.36 12.52
C GLN A 161 -6.52 -8.92 12.57
N ARG A 162 -7.18 -8.02 13.32
CA ARG A 162 -6.69 -6.64 13.52
C ARG A 162 -5.36 -6.64 14.25
N ALA A 163 -5.21 -7.44 15.29
CA ALA A 163 -3.97 -7.57 16.04
C ALA A 163 -2.84 -8.09 15.15
N GLY A 164 -3.08 -9.12 14.34
CA GLY A 164 -2.08 -9.65 13.39
C GLY A 164 -1.66 -8.63 12.32
N LEU A 165 -2.62 -7.91 11.74
CA LEU A 165 -2.34 -6.84 10.78
C LEU A 165 -1.53 -5.70 11.41
N LEU A 166 -1.86 -5.32 12.66
CA LEU A 166 -1.14 -4.29 13.40
C LEU A 166 0.28 -4.75 13.73
N ALA A 167 0.45 -6.00 14.19
CA ALA A 167 1.76 -6.58 14.49
C ALA A 167 2.67 -6.57 13.24
N LEU A 168 2.15 -6.98 12.08
CA LEU A 168 2.89 -6.91 10.83
C LEU A 168 3.25 -5.47 10.45
N ALA A 169 2.32 -4.53 10.60
CA ALA A 169 2.58 -3.11 10.34
C ALA A 169 3.70 -2.58 11.24
N VAL A 170 3.64 -2.88 12.55
CA VAL A 170 4.67 -2.50 13.52
C VAL A 170 6.02 -3.11 13.14
N LEU A 171 6.09 -4.40 12.79
CA LEU A 171 7.33 -5.04 12.36
C LEU A 171 7.96 -4.37 11.13
N VAL A 172 7.16 -3.98 10.14
CA VAL A 172 7.64 -3.22 8.98
C VAL A 172 8.17 -1.85 9.39
N LEU A 173 7.51 -1.13 10.31
CA LEU A 173 8.01 0.14 10.83
C LEU A 173 9.32 -0.04 11.61
N LEU A 174 9.38 -0.99 12.53
CA LEU A 174 10.57 -1.31 13.31
C LEU A 174 11.75 -1.66 12.41
N SER A 175 11.51 -2.36 11.30
CA SER A 175 12.55 -2.65 10.32
C SER A 175 13.26 -1.39 9.82
N ARG A 176 12.57 -0.24 9.72
CA ARG A 176 13.17 1.00 9.23
C ARG A 176 14.16 1.62 10.21
N ALA A 177 13.95 1.44 11.51
CA ALA A 177 14.92 1.82 12.53
C ALA A 177 16.05 0.77 12.63
N ALA A 178 15.70 -0.52 12.57
CA ALA A 178 16.65 -1.63 12.60
C ALA A 178 17.69 -1.56 11.46
N VAL A 179 17.28 -1.18 10.25
CA VAL A 179 18.20 -1.00 9.10
C VAL A 179 18.94 0.35 9.10
N GLY A 180 18.72 1.21 10.10
CA GLY A 180 19.38 2.51 10.24
C GLY A 180 18.82 3.63 9.35
N ALA A 181 17.64 3.44 8.75
CA ALA A 181 17.10 4.36 7.75
C ALA A 181 16.31 5.53 8.34
N HIS A 182 15.64 5.37 9.48
CA HIS A 182 14.69 6.36 10.01
C HIS A 182 14.71 6.44 11.52
N TRP A 183 14.42 7.64 12.02
CA TRP A 183 14.17 7.91 13.43
C TRP A 183 12.76 7.46 13.84
N PRO A 184 12.53 7.07 15.11
CA PRO A 184 11.19 6.78 15.62
C PRO A 184 10.15 7.88 15.33
N ALA A 185 10.51 9.16 15.46
CA ALA A 185 9.63 10.28 15.10
C ALA A 185 9.18 10.24 13.62
N ASP A 186 10.09 9.91 12.68
CA ASP A 186 9.77 9.78 11.26
C ASP A 186 8.72 8.69 11.01
N LEU A 187 8.78 7.61 11.81
CA LEU A 187 7.88 6.47 11.72
C LEU A 187 6.50 6.83 12.27
N CYS A 188 6.44 7.52 13.41
CA CYS A 188 5.19 7.98 14.00
C CYS A 188 4.46 8.97 13.07
N VAL A 189 5.17 9.98 12.55
CA VAL A 189 4.54 10.93 11.62
C VAL A 189 4.15 10.26 10.31
N GLY A 190 5.02 9.41 9.75
CA GLY A 190 4.67 8.64 8.55
C GLY A 190 3.45 7.73 8.77
N ALA A 191 3.35 7.06 9.92
CA ALA A 191 2.22 6.21 10.28
C ALA A 191 0.91 7.00 10.35
N GLY A 192 0.92 8.16 11.02
CA GLY A 192 -0.24 9.04 11.10
C GLY A 192 -0.69 9.54 9.72
N LEU A 193 0.26 9.99 8.89
CA LEU A 193 -0.02 10.39 7.51
C LEU A 193 -0.53 9.22 6.65
N GLY A 194 -0.06 8.00 6.89
CA GLY A 194 -0.54 6.79 6.23
C GLY A 194 -2.02 6.53 6.49
N LEU A 195 -2.47 6.65 7.75
CA LEU A 195 -3.88 6.51 8.11
C LEU A 195 -4.75 7.61 7.46
N VAL A 196 -4.29 8.86 7.46
CA VAL A 196 -4.98 9.96 6.74
C VAL A 196 -5.07 9.65 5.25
N THR A 197 -3.98 9.16 4.65
CA THR A 197 -3.91 8.77 3.24
C THR A 197 -4.91 7.65 2.92
N ALA A 198 -5.05 6.65 3.80
CA ALA A 198 -6.06 5.59 3.65
C ALA A 198 -7.49 6.14 3.65
N ALA A 199 -7.80 7.05 4.58
CA ALA A 199 -9.14 7.65 4.67
C ALA A 199 -9.49 8.42 3.40
N ILE A 200 -8.57 9.25 2.90
CA ILE A 200 -8.73 10.02 1.65
C ILE A 200 -8.86 9.07 0.46
N GLY A 201 -7.94 8.11 0.31
CA GLY A 201 -7.95 7.14 -0.79
C GLY A 201 -9.25 6.31 -0.84
N TRP A 202 -9.75 5.89 0.32
CA TRP A 202 -11.02 5.15 0.43
C TRP A 202 -12.25 6.01 0.09
N GLN A 203 -12.20 7.30 0.39
CA GLN A 203 -13.26 8.24 0.05
C GLN A 203 -13.29 8.52 -1.46
N LEU A 204 -12.12 8.75 -2.06
CA LEU A 204 -11.98 8.96 -3.50
C LEU A 204 -12.38 7.73 -4.30
N SER A 205 -12.06 6.52 -3.82
CA SER A 205 -12.46 5.28 -4.50
C SER A 205 -13.96 5.01 -4.47
N GLY A 206 -14.66 5.47 -3.42
CA GLY A 206 -16.13 5.31 -3.31
C GLY A 206 -16.94 6.25 -4.20
N ARG A 207 -16.33 7.33 -4.71
CA ARG A 207 -16.97 8.35 -5.55
C ARG A 207 -16.43 8.39 -6.99
N GLY A 208 -15.42 7.57 -7.29
CA GLY A 208 -14.59 7.72 -8.48
C GLY A 208 -14.90 6.72 -9.59
N ARG A 209 -14.88 7.20 -10.84
CA ARG A 209 -14.95 6.39 -12.07
C ARG A 209 -13.83 5.34 -12.17
N LEU A 210 -12.76 5.49 -11.38
CA LEU A 210 -11.65 4.54 -11.34
C LEU A 210 -12.09 3.14 -10.88
N THR A 211 -12.94 3.04 -9.85
CA THR A 211 -13.42 1.75 -9.36
C THR A 211 -14.25 1.04 -10.43
N ASP A 212 -15.18 1.77 -11.05
CA ASP A 212 -16.03 1.24 -12.13
C ASP A 212 -15.21 0.85 -13.37
N TRP A 213 -14.21 1.66 -13.72
CA TRP A 213 -13.30 1.35 -14.82
C TRP A 213 -12.45 0.12 -14.53
N LEU A 214 -11.96 -0.06 -13.30
CA LEU A 214 -11.25 -1.29 -12.90
C LEU A 214 -12.15 -2.52 -12.99
N CYS A 215 -13.47 -2.38 -12.78
CA CYS A 215 -14.43 -3.47 -12.99
C CYS A 215 -14.62 -3.83 -14.47
N SER A 216 -14.26 -2.94 -15.40
CA SER A 216 -14.35 -3.19 -16.85
C SER A 216 -13.27 -4.15 -17.35
N ARG A 217 -13.51 -4.76 -18.51
CA ARG A 217 -12.53 -5.63 -19.19
C ARG A 217 -11.20 -4.93 -19.45
N GLN A 218 -11.24 -3.70 -19.95
CA GLN A 218 -10.04 -2.91 -20.23
C GLN A 218 -9.27 -2.62 -18.94
N GLY A 219 -9.97 -2.24 -17.87
CA GLY A 219 -9.35 -2.02 -16.56
C GLY A 219 -8.68 -3.27 -16.00
N GLN A 220 -9.31 -4.44 -16.14
CA GLN A 220 -8.70 -5.71 -15.74
C GLN A 220 -7.47 -6.08 -16.57
N GLN A 221 -7.47 -5.81 -17.87
CA GLN A 221 -6.30 -6.03 -18.74
C GLN A 221 -5.13 -5.11 -18.37
N VAL A 222 -5.42 -3.82 -18.12
CA VAL A 222 -4.40 -2.86 -17.69
C VAL A 222 -3.86 -3.23 -16.32
N LEU A 223 -4.72 -3.62 -15.38
CA LEU A 223 -4.29 -4.09 -14.06
C LEU A 223 -3.43 -5.35 -14.16
N ALA A 224 -3.77 -6.28 -15.06
CA ALA A 224 -2.97 -7.48 -15.32
C ALA A 224 -1.57 -7.13 -15.86
N ALA A 225 -1.51 -6.25 -16.86
CA ALA A 225 -0.24 -5.78 -17.42
C ALA A 225 0.60 -5.04 -16.38
N ALA A 226 -0.03 -4.20 -15.56
CA ALA A 226 0.63 -3.52 -14.45
C ALA A 226 1.19 -4.51 -13.43
N GLN A 227 0.45 -5.56 -13.05
CA GLN A 227 0.96 -6.60 -12.15
C GLN A 227 2.16 -7.36 -12.74
N ILE A 228 2.12 -7.71 -14.04
CA ILE A 228 3.24 -8.36 -14.71
C ILE A 228 4.47 -7.44 -14.71
N GLY A 229 4.29 -6.19 -15.15
CA GLY A 229 5.35 -5.18 -15.17
C GLY A 229 5.95 -4.93 -13.78
N CYS A 230 5.11 -4.71 -12.76
CA CYS A 230 5.54 -4.55 -11.38
C CYS A 230 6.27 -5.79 -10.84
N GLY A 231 5.87 -6.99 -11.26
CA GLY A 231 6.54 -8.23 -10.87
C GLY A 231 7.94 -8.36 -11.46
N ILE A 232 8.10 -8.04 -12.75
CA ILE A 232 9.40 -7.99 -13.42
C ILE A 232 10.28 -6.92 -12.78
N VAL A 233 9.74 -5.71 -12.57
CA VAL A 233 10.46 -4.63 -11.89
C VAL A 233 10.89 -5.08 -10.50
N MET A 234 10.01 -5.70 -9.69
CA MET A 234 10.36 -6.18 -8.36
C MET A 234 11.52 -7.18 -8.38
N ALA A 235 11.60 -8.03 -9.40
CA ALA A 235 12.65 -9.04 -9.53
C ALA A 235 14.04 -8.44 -9.84
N VAL A 236 14.09 -7.29 -10.53
CA VAL A 236 15.34 -6.63 -10.96
C VAL A 236 15.64 -5.33 -10.20
N LEU A 237 14.73 -4.91 -9.31
CA LEU A 237 14.84 -3.67 -8.56
C LEU A 237 16.01 -3.74 -7.58
N HIS A 238 16.98 -2.85 -7.76
CA HIS A 238 18.01 -2.55 -6.77
C HIS A 238 17.37 -1.79 -5.60
N SER A 239 16.90 -2.54 -4.60
CA SER A 239 16.25 -1.97 -3.41
C SER A 239 17.25 -1.38 -2.39
N GLY A 240 18.56 -1.56 -2.63
CA GLY A 240 19.62 -1.34 -1.65
C GLY A 240 19.74 -2.45 -0.61
N TYR A 241 18.84 -3.46 -0.62
CA TYR A 241 18.80 -4.54 0.37
C TYR A 241 19.12 -5.90 -0.25
N GLY A 242 20.39 -6.21 -0.49
CA GLY A 242 20.79 -7.50 -1.08
C GLY A 242 20.29 -8.73 -0.30
N LEU A 243 20.20 -8.65 1.03
CA LEU A 243 19.67 -9.73 1.87
C LEU A 243 18.16 -9.98 1.69
N ALA A 244 17.43 -9.06 1.05
CA ALA A 244 15.99 -9.19 0.83
C ALA A 244 15.63 -9.85 -0.51
N LEU A 245 16.61 -10.24 -1.33
CA LEU A 245 16.42 -10.86 -2.65
C LEU A 245 15.41 -12.02 -2.65
N PRO A 246 15.41 -12.96 -1.68
CA PRO A 246 14.44 -14.05 -1.70
C PRO A 246 12.99 -13.57 -1.61
N LEU A 247 12.70 -12.54 -0.81
CA LEU A 247 11.37 -11.96 -0.74
C LEU A 247 11.04 -11.14 -2.01
N GLN A 248 12.00 -10.38 -2.55
CA GLN A 248 11.80 -9.64 -3.81
C GLN A 248 11.41 -10.58 -4.94
N TRP A 249 12.13 -11.70 -5.11
CA TRP A 249 11.82 -12.68 -6.14
C TRP A 249 10.49 -13.38 -5.89
N ALA A 250 10.18 -13.74 -4.64
CA ALA A 250 8.88 -14.32 -4.29
C ALA A 250 7.72 -13.37 -4.65
N LEU A 251 7.83 -12.08 -4.31
CA LEU A 251 6.85 -11.06 -4.69
C LEU A 251 6.77 -10.87 -6.20
N GLY A 252 7.92 -10.85 -6.89
CA GLY A 252 8.00 -10.71 -8.34
C GLY A 252 7.28 -11.84 -9.07
N VAL A 253 7.64 -13.09 -8.75
CA VAL A 253 7.02 -14.29 -9.31
C VAL A 253 5.52 -14.31 -9.02
N TRP A 254 5.12 -14.03 -7.79
CA TRP A 254 3.71 -14.01 -7.41
C TRP A 254 2.92 -12.95 -8.18
N SER A 255 3.49 -11.74 -8.37
CA SER A 255 2.86 -10.68 -9.14
C SER A 255 2.66 -11.05 -10.61
N VAL A 256 3.69 -11.64 -11.25
CA VAL A 256 3.60 -12.10 -12.64
C VAL A 256 2.54 -13.19 -12.78
N ALA A 257 2.56 -14.20 -11.90
CA ALA A 257 1.56 -15.27 -11.92
C ALA A 257 0.13 -14.73 -11.72
N ALA A 258 -0.07 -13.80 -10.78
CA ALA A 258 -1.37 -13.17 -10.54
C ALA A 258 -1.84 -12.35 -11.75
N GLY A 259 -0.94 -11.61 -12.40
CA GLY A 259 -1.23 -10.84 -13.60
C GLY A 259 -1.60 -11.72 -14.79
N LEU A 260 -0.84 -12.80 -15.06
CA LEU A 260 -1.15 -13.78 -16.11
C LEU A 260 -2.51 -14.43 -15.89
N HIS A 261 -2.81 -14.84 -14.65
CA HIS A 261 -4.11 -15.40 -14.29
C HIS A 261 -5.25 -14.38 -14.51
N ARG A 262 -5.05 -13.10 -14.16
CA ARG A 262 -6.05 -12.04 -14.42
C ARG A 262 -6.26 -11.82 -15.93
N LEU A 263 -5.20 -11.87 -16.72
CA LEU A 263 -5.28 -11.69 -18.17
C LEU A 263 -6.12 -12.80 -18.82
N GLY A 264 -5.91 -14.06 -18.43
CA GLY A 264 -6.70 -15.19 -18.91
C GLY A 264 -8.20 -15.06 -18.61
N ARG A 265 -8.56 -14.61 -17.40
CA ARG A 265 -9.96 -14.37 -17.03
C ARG A 265 -10.59 -13.18 -17.75
N SER A 266 -9.79 -12.16 -18.07
CA SER A 266 -10.25 -11.00 -18.84
C SER A 266 -10.56 -11.37 -20.30
N GLY A 267 -9.91 -12.41 -20.83
CA GLY A 267 -10.26 -13.03 -22.12
C GLY A 267 -11.62 -13.72 -22.09
N ALA A 268 -11.96 -14.43 -21.00
CA ALA A 268 -13.27 -15.08 -20.85
C ALA A 268 -14.45 -14.09 -20.74
N LEU A 269 -14.20 -12.86 -20.27
CA LEU A 269 -15.21 -11.78 -20.33
C LEU A 269 -15.53 -11.35 -21.78
N ALA A 270 -14.68 -11.66 -22.75
CA ALA A 270 -14.89 -11.36 -24.16
C ALA A 270 -15.84 -12.35 -24.83
N THR A 271 -15.78 -13.62 -24.44
CA THR A 271 -16.55 -14.72 -25.06
C THR A 271 -17.98 -14.82 -24.52
N ALA A 272 -18.26 -14.20 -23.37
CA ALA A 272 -19.58 -14.18 -22.74
C ALA A 272 -20.47 -13.00 -23.19
N GLN A 273 -20.00 -12.12 -24.07
CA GLN A 273 -20.82 -11.06 -24.65
C GLN A 273 -21.66 -11.69 -25.77
N PRO A 274 -23.01 -11.77 -25.67
CA PRO A 274 -23.81 -12.42 -26.69
C PRO A 274 -23.61 -11.71 -28.02
N ALA A 275 -23.51 -12.49 -29.10
CA ALA A 275 -23.59 -11.99 -30.46
C ALA A 275 -24.72 -10.96 -30.53
N ARG A 276 -24.41 -9.74 -31.00
CA ARG A 276 -25.44 -8.77 -31.36
C ARG A 276 -26.44 -9.52 -32.24
N GLN A 277 -27.69 -9.58 -31.80
CA GLN A 277 -28.77 -10.12 -32.61
C GLN A 277 -28.69 -9.42 -33.97
N ALA A 278 -28.45 -10.20 -35.02
CA ALA A 278 -28.58 -9.73 -36.38
C ALA A 278 -29.98 -9.13 -36.54
N PRO A 279 -30.15 -8.02 -37.26
CA PRO A 279 -31.48 -7.53 -37.57
C PRO A 279 -32.20 -8.66 -38.33
N LEU A 280 -33.27 -9.19 -37.75
CA LEU A 280 -34.19 -10.07 -38.46
C LEU A 280 -34.66 -9.28 -39.68
N GLY A 281 -34.31 -9.79 -40.86
CA GLY A 281 -34.73 -9.22 -42.13
C GLY A 281 -36.24 -9.13 -42.17
N ILE A 282 -36.76 -7.92 -42.27
CA ILE A 282 -38.15 -7.70 -42.63
C ILE A 282 -38.19 -7.85 -44.15
N GLY A 283 -38.51 -9.06 -44.61
CA GLY A 283 -38.91 -9.30 -45.98
C GLY A 283 -40.24 -8.61 -46.22
N SER A 284 -40.24 -7.58 -47.07
CA SER A 284 -41.44 -7.06 -47.70
C SER A 284 -41.68 -7.83 -48.99
N GLU A 285 -42.68 -8.70 -49.00
CA GLU A 285 -43.26 -9.24 -50.24
C GLU A 285 -44.06 -8.16 -51.00
N PRO A 286 -44.21 -8.29 -52.33
CA PRO A 286 -44.82 -7.27 -53.17
C PRO A 286 -46.35 -7.40 -53.24
N GLY A 287 -47.05 -6.28 -53.15
CA GLY A 287 -48.47 -6.10 -53.47
C GLY A 287 -48.66 -4.84 -54.30
#